data_AF-A0A7J4I1L0-F1
#
_entry.id   AF-A0A7J4I1L0-F1
#
_cell.length_a   1.000
_cell.length_b   1.000
_cell.length_c   1.000
_cell.angle_alpha   90.00
_cell.angle_beta   90.00
_cell.angle_gamma   90.00
#
_symmetry.space_group_name_H-M   'P 1'
#
loop_
_entity.id
_entity.type
_entity.pdbx_description
1 polymer ?
#
loop_
_entity_poly.entity_id
_entity_poly.type
_entity_poly.pdbx_seq_one_letter_code
_entity_poly.pdbx_strand_id
1 'polypeptide(L)'
;MDELAFLKQKRLAQLQHHYQKQQNEQAVQQAELHQQIKMLESYVTQRLSKEAFERYMNIKTAHPERAVQVLTVLGQLINERKLEHVDDAEFKQLLQLINQETTRDIKIIRK
;
A
#
# COMPACT_ATOMS: atom_id res chain seq x y z
N MET A 1 -13.74 50.78 -15.11
CA MET A 1 -13.50 50.00 -13.87
C MET A 1 -13.71 48.48 -14.06
N ASP A 2 -13.85 47.95 -15.28
CA ASP A 2 -14.14 46.52 -15.53
C ASP A 2 -12.92 45.62 -15.80
N GLU A 3 -11.79 46.19 -16.23
CA GLU A 3 -10.63 45.40 -16.65
C GLU A 3 -9.98 44.64 -15.48
N LEU A 4 -9.95 45.25 -14.30
CA LEU A 4 -9.45 44.61 -13.08
C LEU A 4 -10.37 43.47 -12.62
N ALA A 5 -11.69 43.64 -12.75
CA ALA A 5 -12.66 42.62 -12.39
C ALA A 5 -12.57 41.40 -13.33
N PHE A 6 -12.45 41.65 -14.64
CA PHE A 6 -12.22 40.62 -15.64
C PHE A 6 -10.93 39.83 -15.40
N LEU A 7 -9.83 40.53 -15.09
CA LEU A 7 -8.54 39.90 -14.80
C LEU A 7 -8.59 39.01 -13.54
N LYS A 8 -9.31 39.46 -12.50
CA LYS A 8 -9.54 38.69 -11.27
C LYS A 8 -10.36 37.43 -11.55
N GLN A 9 -11.44 37.54 -12.34
CA GLN A 9 -12.30 36.41 -12.71
C GLN A 9 -11.53 35.37 -13.52
N LYS A 10 -10.73 35.80 -14.50
CA LYS A 10 -9.90 34.92 -15.32
C LYS A 10 -8.87 34.16 -14.48
N ARG A 11 -8.19 34.85 -13.55
CA ARG A 11 -7.20 34.23 -12.65
C ARG A 11 -7.85 33.22 -11.69
N LEU A 12 -9.05 33.51 -11.20
CA LEU A 12 -9.83 32.59 -10.36
C LEU A 12 -10.21 31.33 -11.14
N ALA A 13 -10.70 31.47 -12.37
CA ALA A 13 -11.06 30.33 -13.22
C ALA A 13 -9.84 29.44 -13.54
N GLN A 14 -8.68 30.05 -13.83
CA GLN A 14 -7.43 29.32 -14.06
C GLN A 14 -7.00 28.55 -12.81
N LEU A 15 -7.11 29.16 -11.63
CA LEU A 15 -6.78 28.51 -10.36
C LEU A 15 -7.71 27.32 -10.09
N GLN A 16 -9.01 27.49 -10.27
CA GLN A 16 -10.00 26.40 -10.11
C GLN A 16 -9.71 25.25 -11.07
N HIS A 17 -9.44 25.55 -12.34
CA HIS A 17 -9.08 24.53 -13.34
C HIS A 17 -7.80 23.79 -12.96
N HIS A 18 -6.79 24.48 -12.43
CA HIS A 18 -5.56 23.85 -11.97
C HIS A 18 -5.80 22.90 -10.78
N TYR A 19 -6.55 23.34 -9.76
CA TYR A 19 -6.92 22.49 -8.63
C TYR A 19 -7.72 21.26 -9.07
N GLN A 20 -8.68 21.44 -9.97
CA GLN A 20 -9.50 20.34 -10.48
C GLN A 20 -8.66 19.33 -11.27
N LYS A 21 -7.73 19.80 -12.10
CA LYS A 21 -6.80 18.93 -12.83
C LYS A 21 -5.92 18.13 -11.87
N GLN A 22 -5.36 18.78 -10.85
CA GLN A 22 -4.51 18.13 -9.85
C GLN A 22 -5.27 17.06 -9.05
N GLN A 23 -6.51 17.34 -8.63
CA GLN A 23 -7.35 16.35 -7.95
C GLN A 23 -7.64 15.14 -8.84
N ASN A 24 -7.92 15.39 -10.12
CA ASN A 24 -8.23 14.31 -11.07
C ASN A 24 -7.00 13.43 -11.34
N GLU A 25 -5.82 14.05 -11.51
CA GLU A 25 -4.55 13.33 -11.66
C GLU A 25 -4.22 12.47 -10.44
N GLN A 26 -4.44 12.99 -9.22
CA GLN A 26 -4.25 12.24 -7.98
C GLN A 26 -5.23 11.07 -7.87
N ALA A 27 -6.50 11.27 -8.23
CA ALA A 27 -7.51 10.21 -8.19
C ALA A 27 -7.18 9.07 -9.16
N VAL A 28 -6.72 9.40 -10.38
CA VAL A 28 -6.27 8.41 -11.36
C VAL A 28 -5.08 7.60 -10.84
N GLN A 29 -4.05 8.26 -10.31
CA GLN A 29 -2.88 7.57 -9.75
C GLN A 29 -3.25 6.66 -8.58
N GLN A 30 -4.14 7.10 -7.69
CA GLN A 30 -4.62 6.27 -6.59
C GLN A 30 -5.40 5.06 -7.10
N ALA A 31 -6.25 5.22 -8.11
CA ALA A 31 -7.01 4.12 -8.68
C ALA A 31 -6.09 3.07 -9.33
N GLU A 32 -5.07 3.51 -10.08
CA GLU A 32 -4.05 2.64 -10.68
C GLU A 32 -3.29 1.85 -9.61
N LEU A 33 -2.85 2.52 -8.53
CA LEU A 33 -2.16 1.87 -7.42
C LEU A 33 -3.04 0.82 -6.74
N HIS A 34 -4.30 1.15 -6.47
CA HIS A 34 -5.26 0.19 -5.88
C HIS A 34 -5.46 -1.03 -6.78
N GLN A 35 -5.52 -0.84 -8.09
CA GLN A 35 -5.65 -1.93 -9.04
C GLN A 35 -4.40 -2.83 -9.03
N GLN A 36 -3.20 -2.25 -8.98
CA GLN A 36 -1.95 -3.00 -8.86
C GLN A 36 -1.90 -3.83 -7.57
N ILE A 37 -2.26 -3.23 -6.43
CA ILE A 37 -2.33 -3.93 -5.14
C ILE A 37 -3.33 -5.08 -5.22
N LYS A 38 -4.50 -4.88 -5.83
CA LYS A 38 -5.53 -5.92 -5.94
C LYS A 38 -5.09 -7.10 -6.81
N MET A 39 -4.36 -6.83 -7.90
CA MET A 39 -3.80 -7.88 -8.75
C MET A 39 -2.74 -8.69 -7.99
N LEU A 40 -1.83 -8.01 -7.29
CA LEU A 40 -0.82 -8.64 -6.46
C LEU A 40 -1.46 -9.48 -5.35
N GLU A 41 -2.47 -8.93 -4.68
CA GLU A 41 -3.23 -9.62 -3.64
C GLU A 41 -3.83 -10.91 -4.18
N SER A 42 -4.56 -10.84 -5.29
CA SER A 42 -5.20 -12.02 -5.90
C SER A 42 -4.19 -13.10 -6.26
N TYR A 43 -3.02 -12.69 -6.79
CA TYR A 43 -1.94 -13.59 -7.14
C TYR A 43 -1.33 -14.29 -5.92
N VAL A 44 -1.07 -13.55 -4.84
CA VAL A 44 -0.48 -14.10 -3.61
C VAL A 44 -1.48 -14.96 -2.85
N THR A 45 -2.72 -14.50 -2.67
CA THR A 45 -3.71 -15.19 -1.84
C THR A 45 -4.10 -16.57 -2.37
N GLN A 46 -4.03 -16.79 -3.68
CA GLN A 46 -4.26 -18.11 -4.30
C GLN A 46 -3.22 -19.17 -3.88
N ARG A 47 -2.08 -18.74 -3.35
CA ARG A 47 -0.99 -19.63 -2.93
C ARG A 47 -0.90 -19.77 -1.41
N LEU A 48 -1.75 -19.08 -0.66
CA LEU A 48 -1.81 -19.20 0.80
C LEU A 48 -2.67 -20.40 1.18
N SER A 49 -2.31 -21.09 2.26
CA SER A 49 -3.24 -21.99 2.95
C SER A 49 -4.42 -21.19 3.51
N LYS A 50 -5.49 -21.89 3.89
CA LYS A 50 -6.68 -21.25 4.47
C LYS A 50 -6.34 -20.42 5.71
N GLU A 51 -5.52 -20.98 6.60
CA GLU A 51 -5.10 -20.36 7.85
C GLU A 51 -4.18 -19.15 7.60
N ALA A 52 -3.25 -19.27 6.65
CA ALA A 52 -2.38 -18.17 6.25
C ALA A 52 -3.18 -17.01 5.61
N PHE A 53 -4.19 -17.34 4.79
CA PHE A 53 -5.11 -16.36 4.23
C PHE A 53 -5.93 -15.64 5.31
N GLU A 54 -6.50 -16.37 6.26
CA GLU A 54 -7.23 -15.78 7.39
C GLU A 54 -6.34 -14.82 8.20
N ARG A 55 -5.08 -15.21 8.46
CA ARG A 55 -4.11 -14.35 9.12
C ARG A 55 -3.81 -13.09 8.32
N TYR A 56 -3.61 -13.23 7.02
CA TYR A 56 -3.41 -12.09 6.12
C TYR A 56 -4.62 -11.13 6.15
N MET A 57 -5.85 -11.65 6.09
CA MET A 57 -7.08 -10.84 6.19
C MET A 57 -7.19 -10.09 7.52
N ASN A 58 -6.80 -10.72 8.63
CA ASN A 58 -6.75 -10.08 9.94
C ASN A 58 -5.75 -8.91 9.94
N ILE A 59 -4.57 -9.11 9.35
CA ILE A 59 -3.54 -8.05 9.24
C ILE A 59 -4.04 -6.92 8.33
N LYS A 60 -4.65 -7.24 7.18
CA LYS A 60 -5.22 -6.24 6.27
C LYS A 60 -6.27 -5.36 6.93
N THR A 61 -7.11 -5.96 7.76
CA THR A 61 -8.18 -5.24 8.47
C THR A 61 -7.64 -4.36 9.59
N ALA A 62 -6.66 -4.85 10.36
CA ALA A 62 -6.09 -4.09 11.48
C ALA A 62 -5.02 -3.07 11.05
N HIS A 63 -4.21 -3.42 10.06
CA HIS A 63 -3.01 -2.70 9.61
C HIS A 63 -2.84 -2.79 8.08
N PRO A 64 -3.63 -2.04 7.29
CA PRO A 64 -3.60 -2.10 5.82
C PRO A 64 -2.21 -1.87 5.21
N GLU A 65 -1.43 -0.94 5.75
CA GLU A 65 -0.07 -0.64 5.26
C GLU A 65 0.88 -1.83 5.42
N ARG A 66 0.80 -2.53 6.56
CA ARG A 66 1.60 -3.74 6.79
C ARG A 66 1.16 -4.88 5.88
N ALA A 67 -0.13 -5.00 5.57
CA ALA A 67 -0.61 -6.00 4.64
C ALA A 67 -0.02 -5.79 3.23
N VAL A 68 0.10 -4.54 2.76
CA VAL A 68 0.76 -4.24 1.48
C VAL A 68 2.23 -4.66 1.51
N GLN A 69 2.97 -4.35 2.58
CA GLN A 69 4.37 -4.77 2.73
C GLN A 69 4.52 -6.31 2.69
N VAL A 70 3.66 -7.01 3.44
CA VAL A 70 3.63 -8.48 3.46
C VAL A 70 3.32 -9.04 2.06
N LEU A 71 2.35 -8.46 1.35
CA LEU A 71 2.03 -8.83 -0.04
C LEU A 71 3.23 -8.66 -0.98
N THR A 72 3.97 -7.56 -0.87
CA THR A 72 5.14 -7.30 -1.71
C THR A 72 6.22 -8.36 -1.49
N VAL A 73 6.54 -8.66 -0.23
CA VAL A 73 7.57 -9.67 0.11
C VAL A 73 7.12 -11.06 -0.35
N LEU A 74 5.88 -11.46 -0.07
CA LEU A 74 5.35 -12.75 -0.52
C LEU A 74 5.34 -12.85 -2.05
N GLY A 75 4.90 -11.80 -2.74
CA GLY A 75 4.88 -11.76 -4.20
C GLY A 75 6.27 -11.94 -4.81
N GLN A 76 7.31 -11.34 -4.22
CA GLN A 76 8.70 -11.53 -4.63
C GLN A 76 9.16 -12.97 -4.42
N LEU A 77 8.93 -13.54 -3.23
CA LEU A 77 9.35 -14.92 -2.90
C LEU A 77 8.65 -15.96 -3.79
N ILE A 78 7.37 -15.75 -4.08
CA ILE A 78 6.60 -16.60 -4.99
C ILE A 78 7.14 -16.48 -6.42
N ASN A 79 7.41 -15.25 -6.91
CA ASN A 79 7.95 -15.04 -8.26
C ASN A 79 9.33 -15.66 -8.46
N GLU A 80 10.18 -15.65 -7.42
CA GLU A 80 11.48 -16.32 -7.41
C GLU A 80 11.38 -17.85 -7.35
N ARG A 81 10.16 -18.41 -7.39
CA ARG A 81 9.84 -19.84 -7.21
C ARG A 81 10.38 -20.44 -5.91
N LYS A 82 10.62 -19.61 -4.90
CA LYS A 82 11.04 -20.08 -3.58
C LYS A 82 9.88 -20.66 -2.78
N LEU A 83 8.65 -20.25 -3.09
CA LEU A 83 7.42 -20.70 -2.42
C LEU A 83 6.30 -20.90 -3.46
N GLU A 84 5.94 -22.16 -3.74
CA GLU A 84 4.78 -22.48 -4.60
C GLU A 84 3.47 -22.42 -3.82
N HIS A 85 3.51 -22.83 -2.55
CA HIS A 85 2.43 -22.74 -1.57
C HIS A 85 3.02 -22.17 -0.28
N VAL A 86 2.22 -21.40 0.46
CA VAL A 86 2.64 -20.79 1.73
C VAL A 86 1.67 -21.23 2.82
N ASP A 87 2.16 -22.04 3.74
CA ASP A 87 1.38 -22.45 4.91
C ASP A 87 1.43 -21.40 6.05
N ASP A 88 0.66 -21.61 7.11
CA ASP A 88 0.61 -20.69 8.25
C ASP A 88 1.95 -20.61 9.02
N ALA A 89 2.76 -21.66 9.00
CA ALA A 89 4.05 -21.68 9.67
C ALA A 89 5.07 -20.81 8.92
N GLU A 90 5.18 -20.96 7.61
CA GLU A 90 6.01 -20.15 6.71
C GLU A 90 5.56 -18.69 6.75
N PHE A 91 4.24 -18.45 6.73
CA PHE A 91 3.69 -17.10 6.84
C PHE A 91 4.09 -16.44 8.17
N LYS A 92 3.99 -17.15 9.29
CA LYS A 92 4.44 -16.64 10.60
C LYS A 92 5.94 -16.34 10.64
N GLN A 93 6.76 -17.21 10.07
CA GLN A 93 8.21 -16.99 9.99
C GLN A 93 8.51 -15.72 9.18
N LEU A 94 7.84 -15.51 8.06
CA LEU A 94 7.96 -14.30 7.27
C LEU A 94 7.56 -13.05 8.07
N LEU A 95 6.44 -13.10 8.81
CA LEU A 95 6.04 -11.99 9.68
C LEU A 95 7.08 -11.69 10.76
N GLN A 96 7.74 -12.71 11.31
CA GLN A 96 8.81 -12.51 12.29
C GLN A 96 10.01 -11.81 11.66
N LEU A 97 10.43 -12.19 10.45
CA LEU A 97 11.52 -11.54 9.73
C LEU A 97 11.22 -10.06 9.47
N ILE A 98 10.01 -9.73 8.98
CA ILE A 98 9.58 -8.35 8.71
C ILE A 98 9.58 -7.50 10.00
N ASN A 99 9.15 -8.08 11.13
CA ASN A 99 9.11 -7.36 12.41
C ASN A 99 10.49 -7.24 13.09
N GLN A 100 11.42 -8.16 12.85
CA GLN A 100 12.75 -8.14 13.45
C GLN A 100 13.60 -6.97 12.92
N GLU A 101 13.41 -6.56 11.68
CA GLU A 101 14.09 -5.38 11.12
C GLU A 101 13.67 -4.08 11.81
N THR A 102 12.46 -4.02 12.36
CA THR A 102 11.90 -2.79 12.98
C THR A 102 12.31 -2.60 14.45
N THR A 103 12.85 -3.61 15.12
CA THR A 103 13.11 -3.58 16.58
C THR A 103 14.55 -3.25 16.97
N ARG A 104 15.44 -2.98 16.01
CA ARG A 104 16.87 -2.73 16.28
C ARG A 104 17.21 -1.36 16.90
N ASP A 105 16.25 -0.45 17.03
CA ASP A 105 16.47 0.92 17.55
C ASP A 105 16.00 1.17 19.00
N ILE A 106 16.04 0.18 19.88
CA ILE A 106 15.74 0.43 21.31
C ILE A 106 17.04 0.76 22.07
N LYS A 107 17.46 2.03 22.05
CA LYS A 107 18.47 2.56 23.00
C LYS A 107 17.84 2.67 24.39
N ILE A 108 17.96 1.63 25.21
CA ILE A 108 17.60 1.71 26.64
C ILE A 108 18.76 2.38 27.39
N ILE A 109 18.63 3.69 27.65
CA ILE A 109 19.52 4.40 28.60
C ILE A 109 18.96 4.14 30.01
N ARG A 110 19.63 3.29 30.78
CA ARG A 110 19.35 3.16 32.22
C ARG A 110 20.12 4.26 32.96
N LYS A 111 19.41 4.96 33.85
CA LYS A 111 19.95 6.00 34.73
C LYS A 111 20.46 5.38 36.03
#